data_AF-A0A1Z4IJY5-F1
#
_entry.id   AF-A0A1Z4IJY5-F1
#
_cell.length_a   1.000
_cell.length_b   1.000
_cell.length_c   1.000
_cell.angle_alpha   90.00
_cell.angle_beta   90.00
_cell.angle_gamma   90.00
#
_symmetry.space_group_name_H-M   'P 1'
#
loop_
_entity.id
_entity.type
_entity.pdbx_description
1 polymer ?
#
loop_
_entity_poly.entity_id
_entity_poly.type
_entity_poly.pdbx_seq_one_letter_code
_entity_poly.pdbx_strand_id
1 'polypeptide(L)'
;MVDRTPSPPMRRSLSLILTIPKTIMKLQRIEAGEYLTPDGRFYVRNSYYSNGTPGRNNAAKGWLIEDKSGATPFQVSSTQKSKLRRVDTLAQAREIVAGIIQRDAQAQKLQAAGWCKEENAKQPGVCWRSPYTGRLLTQTEALLELSLMT
;
A
#
# COMPACT_ATOMS: atom_id res chain seq x y z
N MET A 1 61.43 24.29 -19.58
CA MET A 1 60.04 23.99 -20.00
C MET A 1 59.70 22.62 -19.47
N VAL A 2 58.89 22.53 -18.43
CA VAL A 2 58.52 21.28 -17.77
C VAL A 2 57.01 21.18 -17.87
N ASP A 3 56.55 20.25 -18.70
CA ASP A 3 55.13 19.96 -18.92
C ASP A 3 54.56 19.24 -17.69
N ARG A 4 53.58 19.86 -17.02
CA ARG A 4 52.79 19.24 -15.94
C ARG A 4 51.34 19.63 -16.14
N THR A 5 50.64 18.87 -16.97
CA THR A 5 49.17 18.87 -17.01
C THR A 5 48.65 17.82 -16.02
N PRO A 6 47.85 18.21 -15.00
CA PRO A 6 47.26 17.25 -14.08
C PRO A 6 46.00 16.60 -14.70
N SER A 7 45.93 15.27 -14.62
CA SER A 7 44.76 14.46 -14.98
C SER A 7 43.54 14.80 -14.10
N PRO A 8 42.32 14.89 -14.66
CA PRO A 8 41.13 15.13 -13.86
C PRO A 8 40.68 13.83 -13.14
N PRO A 9 40.24 13.88 -11.88
CA PRO A 9 39.66 12.72 -11.23
C PRO A 9 38.25 12.45 -11.78
N MET A 10 38.03 11.23 -12.27
CA MET A 10 36.71 10.64 -12.50
C MET A 10 35.88 10.71 -11.22
N ARG A 11 35.00 11.72 -11.10
CA ARG A 11 33.89 11.65 -10.15
C ARG A 11 32.78 10.80 -10.77
N ARG A 12 32.75 9.53 -10.37
CA ARG A 12 31.64 8.61 -10.61
C ARG A 12 30.36 9.25 -10.06
N SER A 13 29.41 9.43 -10.97
CA SER A 13 28.05 9.87 -10.69
C SER A 13 27.38 8.82 -9.79
N LEU A 14 27.14 9.16 -8.52
CA LEU A 14 26.36 8.36 -7.57
C LEU A 14 24.96 8.95 -7.47
N SER A 15 24.22 8.93 -8.57
CA SER A 15 22.76 9.04 -8.54
C SER A 15 22.19 7.65 -8.30
N LEU A 16 22.45 7.07 -7.13
CA LEU A 16 21.74 5.87 -6.70
C LEU A 16 20.36 6.32 -6.21
N ILE A 17 19.48 6.61 -7.17
CA ILE A 17 18.04 6.66 -6.90
C ILE A 17 17.72 5.27 -6.37
N LEU A 18 17.43 5.19 -5.07
CA LEU A 18 16.97 4.00 -4.40
C LEU A 18 15.61 3.63 -4.99
N THR A 19 15.62 3.01 -6.17
CA THR A 19 14.45 2.37 -6.76
C THR A 19 14.21 1.14 -5.92
N ILE A 20 13.52 1.32 -4.79
CA ILE A 20 12.91 0.23 -4.04
C ILE A 20 12.12 -0.54 -5.09
N PRO A 21 12.42 -1.83 -5.35
CA PRO A 21 11.64 -2.59 -6.31
C PRO A 21 10.20 -2.54 -5.82
N LYS A 22 9.33 -1.86 -6.57
CA LYS A 22 7.88 -1.94 -6.37
C LYS A 22 7.57 -3.40 -6.68
N THR A 23 7.54 -4.24 -5.64
CA THR A 23 7.17 -5.65 -5.78
C THR A 23 5.81 -5.65 -6.45
N ILE A 24 5.79 -5.97 -7.75
CA ILE A 24 4.55 -6.01 -8.51
C ILE A 24 3.79 -7.18 -7.92
N MET A 25 2.77 -6.84 -7.14
CA MET A 25 1.95 -7.82 -6.46
C MET A 25 1.30 -8.72 -7.52
N LYS A 26 1.64 -10.01 -7.50
CA LYS A 26 1.15 -10.97 -8.49
C LYS A 26 -0.23 -11.46 -8.06
N LEU A 27 -1.24 -11.05 -8.81
CA LEU A 27 -2.57 -11.67 -8.77
C LEU A 27 -2.52 -12.98 -9.56
N GLN A 28 -2.80 -14.10 -8.89
CA GLN A 28 -2.94 -15.42 -9.51
C GLN A 28 -4.29 -15.50 -10.20
N ARG A 29 -4.30 -15.87 -11.47
CA ARG A 29 -5.55 -16.05 -12.23
C ARG A 29 -6.18 -17.38 -11.83
N ILE A 30 -7.44 -17.35 -11.41
CA ILE A 30 -8.23 -18.56 -11.14
C ILE A 30 -9.03 -18.93 -12.40
N GLU A 31 -9.80 -17.97 -12.92
CA GLU A 31 -10.63 -18.15 -14.12
C GLU A 31 -10.52 -16.94 -15.07
N ALA A 32 -11.26 -16.97 -16.18
CA ALA A 32 -11.34 -15.82 -17.09
C ALA A 32 -12.01 -14.63 -16.40
N GLY A 33 -11.20 -13.63 -16.04
CA GLY A 33 -11.70 -12.43 -15.35
C GLY A 33 -11.72 -12.56 -13.82
N GLU A 34 -11.11 -13.60 -13.25
CA GLU A 34 -11.05 -13.80 -11.80
C GLU A 34 -9.62 -14.05 -11.32
N TYR A 35 -9.27 -13.40 -10.22
CA TYR A 35 -7.95 -13.44 -9.64
C TYR A 35 -8.00 -13.55 -8.12
N LEU A 36 -6.95 -14.12 -7.54
CA LEU A 36 -6.74 -14.21 -6.10
C LEU A 36 -5.31 -13.84 -5.77
N THR A 37 -5.11 -13.25 -4.59
CA THR A 37 -3.76 -13.08 -4.06
C THR A 37 -3.17 -14.42 -3.62
N PRO A 38 -1.84 -14.59 -3.64
CA PRO A 38 -1.20 -15.86 -3.26
C PRO A 38 -1.50 -16.29 -1.81
N ASP A 39 -1.76 -15.32 -0.93
CA ASP A 39 -2.19 -15.54 0.45
C ASP A 39 -3.71 -15.83 0.59
N GLY A 40 -4.44 -15.88 -0.52
CA GLY A 40 -5.88 -16.15 -0.56
C GLY A 40 -6.77 -15.03 -0.04
N ARG A 41 -6.19 -13.89 0.37
CA ARG A 41 -6.90 -12.83 1.08
C ARG A 41 -7.80 -11.97 0.21
N PHE A 42 -7.30 -11.52 -0.94
CA PHE A 42 -8.05 -10.65 -1.83
C PHE A 42 -8.48 -11.39 -3.09
N TYR A 43 -9.77 -11.38 -3.33
CA TYR A 43 -10.40 -11.92 -4.53
C TYR A 43 -10.80 -10.77 -5.44
N VAL A 44 -10.35 -10.80 -6.69
CA VAL A 44 -10.56 -9.73 -7.68
C VAL A 44 -11.26 -10.33 -8.89
N ARG A 45 -12.51 -9.92 -9.14
CA ARG A 45 -13.30 -10.43 -10.26
C ARG A 45 -13.82 -9.30 -11.14
N ASN A 46 -13.93 -9.59 -12.43
CA ASN A 46 -14.65 -8.73 -13.37
C ASN A 46 -16.15 -8.88 -13.09
N SER A 47 -16.83 -7.75 -12.88
CA SER A 47 -18.26 -7.73 -12.61
C SER A 47 -18.90 -6.60 -13.40
N TYR A 48 -20.11 -6.84 -13.88
CA TYR A 48 -20.98 -5.78 -14.35
C TYR A 48 -21.38 -4.90 -13.15
N TYR A 49 -21.55 -3.59 -13.38
CA TYR A 49 -22.22 -2.73 -12.41
C TYR A 49 -23.69 -3.17 -12.34
N SER A 50 -24.04 -4.05 -11.41
CA SER A 50 -25.45 -4.29 -11.07
C SER A 50 -25.83 -3.41 -9.88
N ASN A 51 -26.82 -2.53 -10.11
CA ASN A 51 -27.76 -1.77 -9.24
C ASN A 51 -27.44 -1.41 -7.77
N GLY A 52 -26.24 -1.65 -7.25
CA GLY A 52 -25.90 -1.44 -5.84
C GLY A 52 -25.43 -0.02 -5.51
N THR A 53 -25.41 0.90 -6.48
CA THR A 53 -24.98 2.29 -6.28
C THR A 53 -25.73 3.21 -7.25
N PRO A 54 -26.51 4.19 -6.77
CA PRO A 54 -27.11 5.22 -7.62
C PRO A 54 -26.03 6.00 -8.37
N GLY A 55 -26.22 6.26 -9.67
CA GLY A 55 -25.40 7.18 -10.45
C GLY A 55 -24.32 6.57 -11.37
N ARG A 56 -24.16 5.23 -11.43
CA ARG A 56 -23.37 4.57 -12.49
C ARG A 56 -24.27 3.71 -13.37
N ASN A 57 -24.09 3.82 -14.69
CA ASN A 57 -24.87 3.07 -15.67
C ASN A 57 -24.52 1.57 -15.61
N ASN A 58 -25.53 0.71 -15.84
CA ASN A 58 -25.37 -0.74 -15.83
C ASN A 58 -24.61 -1.29 -17.06
N ALA A 59 -24.09 -0.41 -17.92
CA ALA A 59 -23.43 -0.76 -19.17
C ALA A 59 -21.90 -0.90 -19.03
N ALA A 60 -21.30 -0.30 -18.00
CA ALA A 60 -19.86 -0.36 -17.82
C ALA A 60 -19.44 -1.69 -17.13
N LYS A 61 -18.31 -2.25 -17.59
CA LYS A 61 -17.63 -3.35 -16.89
C LYS A 61 -16.65 -2.75 -15.89
N GLY A 62 -16.50 -3.39 -14.73
CA GLY A 62 -15.54 -2.97 -13.71
C GLY A 62 -14.92 -4.17 -13.01
N TRP A 63 -14.01 -3.87 -12.10
CA TRP A 63 -13.36 -4.87 -11.25
C TRP A 63 -13.83 -4.69 -9.82
N LEU A 64 -14.23 -5.80 -9.19
CA LEU A 64 -14.59 -5.86 -7.79
C LEU A 64 -13.45 -6.53 -7.03
N ILE A 65 -12.94 -5.83 -6.02
CA ILE A 65 -11.99 -6.34 -5.05
C ILE A 65 -12.78 -6.73 -3.80
N GLU A 66 -12.56 -7.92 -3.29
CA GLU A 66 -13.13 -8.44 -2.05
C GLU A 66 -11.99 -8.82 -1.10
N ASP A 67 -11.97 -8.22 0.09
CA ASP A 67 -11.13 -8.67 1.20
C ASP A 67 -11.86 -9.78 1.97
N LYS A 68 -11.50 -11.04 1.70
CA LYS A 68 -12.10 -12.22 2.35
C LYS A 68 -11.84 -12.27 3.85
N SER A 69 -10.73 -11.69 4.31
CA SER A 69 -10.43 -11.60 5.75
C SER A 69 -11.32 -10.60 6.47
N GLY A 70 -11.74 -9.54 5.78
CA GLY A 70 -12.39 -8.37 6.38
C GLY A 70 -11.49 -7.56 7.32
N ALA A 71 -10.19 -7.86 7.39
CA ALA A 71 -9.25 -7.20 8.29
C ALA A 71 -8.92 -5.77 7.86
N THR A 72 -9.08 -5.44 6.58
CA THR A 72 -8.88 -4.08 6.07
C THR A 72 -10.10 -3.64 5.28
N PRO A 73 -11.18 -3.22 5.98
CA PRO A 73 -12.35 -2.71 5.30
C PRO A 73 -11.99 -1.46 4.49
N PHE A 74 -12.43 -1.44 3.23
CA PHE A 74 -12.35 -0.28 2.38
C PHE A 74 -13.33 0.79 2.87
N GLN A 75 -12.85 2.01 2.97
CA GLN A 75 -13.69 3.16 3.26
C GLN A 75 -14.40 3.57 1.97
N VAL A 76 -15.73 3.45 1.95
CA VAL A 76 -16.58 3.79 0.80
C VAL A 76 -17.17 5.20 0.98
N SER A 77 -17.43 5.59 2.23
CA SER A 77 -17.80 6.95 2.63
C SER A 77 -17.23 7.27 4.02
N SER A 78 -17.48 8.47 4.55
CA SER A 78 -17.07 8.87 5.90
C SER A 78 -17.57 7.91 6.98
N THR A 79 -18.74 7.29 6.77
CA THR A 79 -19.40 6.41 7.74
C THR A 79 -19.46 4.95 7.29
N GLN A 80 -19.31 4.67 5.99
CA GLN A 80 -19.48 3.35 5.44
C GLN A 80 -18.14 2.66 5.16
N LYS A 81 -17.96 1.52 5.82
CA LYS A 81 -16.87 0.56 5.62
C LYS A 81 -17.42 -0.66 4.89
N SER A 82 -16.66 -1.19 3.94
CA SER A 82 -17.04 -2.36 3.15
C SER A 82 -15.86 -3.29 2.96
N LYS A 83 -16.11 -4.60 2.90
CA LYS A 83 -15.12 -5.59 2.45
C LYS A 83 -14.93 -5.58 0.93
N LEU A 84 -15.79 -4.83 0.22
CA LEU A 84 -15.82 -4.74 -1.23
C LEU A 84 -15.39 -3.36 -1.69
N ARG A 85 -14.54 -3.30 -2.71
CA ARG A 85 -14.16 -2.07 -3.42
C ARG A 85 -14.26 -2.26 -4.92
N ARG A 86 -14.93 -1.32 -5.59
CA ARG A 86 -15.03 -1.28 -7.05
C ARG A 86 -13.97 -0.36 -7.64
N VAL A 87 -13.42 -0.76 -8.77
CA VAL A 87 -12.44 0.00 -9.56
C VAL A 87 -12.69 -0.23 -11.05
N ASP A 88 -12.21 0.70 -11.89
CA ASP A 88 -12.51 0.66 -13.31
C ASP A 88 -11.57 -0.29 -14.06
N THR A 89 -10.33 -0.45 -13.59
CA THR A 89 -9.31 -1.27 -14.27
C THR A 89 -8.66 -2.31 -13.36
N LEU A 90 -8.18 -3.41 -13.95
CA LEU A 90 -7.41 -4.43 -13.24
C LEU A 90 -6.10 -3.85 -12.67
N ALA A 91 -5.52 -2.86 -13.35
CA ALA A 91 -4.33 -2.17 -12.87
C ALA A 91 -4.61 -1.44 -11.55
N GLN A 92 -5.71 -0.69 -11.47
CA GLN A 92 -6.14 -0.06 -10.21
C GLN A 92 -6.38 -1.09 -9.11
N ALA A 93 -6.99 -2.24 -9.44
CA ALA A 93 -7.19 -3.32 -8.47
C ALA A 93 -5.85 -3.82 -7.91
N ARG A 94 -4.88 -4.09 -8.80
CA ARG A 94 -3.53 -4.51 -8.39
C ARG A 94 -2.85 -3.48 -7.50
N GLU A 95 -2.94 -2.20 -7.84
CA GLU A 95 -2.32 -1.13 -7.05
C GLU A 95 -2.93 -1.00 -5.66
N ILE A 96 -4.26 -1.07 -5.55
CA ILE A 96 -4.96 -1.00 -4.27
C ILE A 96 -4.58 -2.17 -3.37
N VAL A 97 -4.60 -3.40 -3.92
CA VAL A 97 -4.26 -4.58 -3.13
C VAL A 97 -2.78 -4.54 -2.73
N ALA A 98 -1.88 -4.16 -3.64
CA ALA A 98 -0.46 -4.00 -3.34
C ALA A 98 -0.23 -2.97 -2.21
N GLY A 99 -0.93 -1.84 -2.26
CA GLY A 99 -0.85 -0.82 -1.23
C GLY A 99 -1.39 -1.25 0.13
N ILE A 100 -2.38 -2.17 0.18
CA ILE A 100 -2.83 -2.76 1.44
C ILE A 100 -1.78 -3.71 2.00
N ILE A 101 -1.31 -4.66 1.19
CA ILE A 101 -0.29 -5.63 1.62
C ILE A 101 0.97 -4.91 2.10
N GLN A 102 1.39 -3.86 1.39
CA GLN A 102 2.54 -3.05 1.81
C GLN A 102 2.31 -2.36 3.16
N ARG A 103 1.14 -1.77 3.40
CA ARG A 103 0.82 -1.15 4.69
C ARG A 103 0.75 -2.17 5.82
N ASP A 104 0.26 -3.38 5.54
CA ASP A 104 0.21 -4.46 6.53
C ASP A 104 1.62 -4.96 6.87
N ALA A 105 2.50 -5.14 5.87
CA ALA A 105 3.90 -5.49 6.08
C ALA A 105 4.64 -4.41 6.89
N GLN A 106 4.37 -3.13 6.61
CA GLN A 106 4.90 -2.02 7.40
C GLN A 106 4.38 -2.01 8.83
N ALA A 107 3.10 -2.30 9.04
CA ALA A 107 2.50 -2.41 10.36
C ALA A 107 3.12 -3.57 11.16
N GLN A 108 3.35 -4.72 10.52
CA GLN A 108 4.04 -5.86 11.13
C GLN A 108 5.49 -5.49 11.50
N LYS A 109 6.20 -4.76 10.65
CA LYS A 109 7.56 -4.27 10.96
C LYS A 109 7.59 -3.38 12.21
N LEU A 110 6.62 -2.46 12.33
CA LEU A 110 6.49 -1.60 13.51
C LEU A 110 6.17 -2.42 14.78
N GLN A 111 5.21 -3.35 14.69
CA GLN A 111 4.87 -4.22 15.82
C GLN A 111 6.05 -5.09 16.28
N ALA A 112 6.81 -5.65 15.34
CA ALA A 112 8.01 -6.42 15.65
C ALA A 112 9.10 -5.58 16.36
N ALA A 113 9.12 -4.26 16.11
CA ALA A 113 10.00 -3.31 16.79
C ALA A 113 9.42 -2.77 18.11
N GLY A 114 8.31 -3.34 18.60
CA GLY A 114 7.69 -2.95 19.88
C GLY A 114 6.78 -1.72 19.81
N TRP A 115 6.40 -1.27 18.62
CA TRP A 115 5.44 -0.16 18.47
C TRP A 115 4.01 -0.65 18.70
N CYS A 116 3.22 0.13 19.43
CA CYS A 116 1.84 -0.19 19.74
C CYS A 116 0.87 0.61 18.87
N LYS A 117 -0.19 -0.03 18.39
CA LYS A 117 -1.25 0.66 17.65
C LYS A 117 -2.34 1.13 18.63
N GLU A 118 -2.56 2.43 18.72
CA GLU A 118 -3.59 3.06 19.56
C GLU A 118 -4.61 3.80 18.70
N GLU A 119 -5.90 3.69 19.03
CA GLU A 119 -6.94 4.43 18.32
C GLU A 119 -6.92 5.91 18.70
N ASN A 120 -6.81 6.78 17.70
CA ASN A 120 -6.92 8.23 17.87
C ASN A 120 -8.16 8.75 17.15
N ALA A 121 -9.23 8.98 17.92
CA ALA A 121 -10.46 9.54 17.38
C ALA A 121 -10.30 10.99 16.88
N LYS A 122 -9.29 11.73 17.35
CA LYS A 122 -9.08 13.15 16.99
C LYS A 122 -8.36 13.32 15.66
N GLN A 123 -7.42 12.42 15.34
CA GLN A 123 -6.64 12.49 14.10
C GLN A 123 -6.59 11.12 13.42
N PRO A 124 -7.43 10.88 12.41
CA PRO A 124 -7.43 9.61 11.70
C PRO A 124 -6.07 9.38 11.02
N GLY A 125 -5.46 8.23 11.30
CA GLY A 125 -4.17 7.82 10.74
C GLY A 125 -2.97 7.99 11.68
N VAL A 126 -3.08 8.83 12.73
CA VAL A 126 -2.07 8.98 13.79
C VAL A 126 -2.38 7.95 14.87
N CYS A 127 -1.79 6.76 14.75
CA CYS A 127 -2.19 5.61 15.57
C CYS A 127 -1.02 4.74 16.04
N TRP A 128 0.23 5.13 15.81
CA TRP A 128 1.39 4.33 16.20
C TRP A 128 2.13 5.01 17.33
N ARG A 129 2.19 4.37 18.49
CA ARG A 129 2.91 4.90 19.65
C ARG A 129 4.37 4.45 19.61
N SER A 130 5.28 5.43 19.60
CA SER A 130 6.71 5.20 19.66
C SER A 130 7.10 4.63 21.02
N PRO A 131 7.85 3.51 21.07
CA PRO A 131 8.43 3.01 22.32
C PRO A 131 9.56 3.90 22.83
N TYR A 132 10.12 4.78 21.99
CA TYR A 132 11.25 5.64 22.33
C TYR A 132 10.80 6.99 22.90
N THR A 133 9.86 7.65 22.21
CA THR A 133 9.40 8.99 22.56
C THR A 133 8.04 9.01 23.25
N GLY A 134 7.32 7.88 23.24
CA GLY A 134 5.95 7.78 23.77
C GLY A 134 4.91 8.54 22.93
N ARG A 135 5.31 9.19 21.83
CA ARG A 135 4.45 10.00 20.98
C ARG A 135 3.61 9.12 20.06
N LEU A 136 2.41 9.62 19.74
CA LEU A 136 1.54 9.00 18.76
C LEU A 136 1.80 9.61 17.38
N LEU A 137 2.07 8.75 16.40
CA LEU A 137 2.54 9.10 15.07
C LEU A 137 1.71 8.45 13.97
N THR A 138 1.77 9.02 12.77
CA THR A 138 1.31 8.33 11.56
C THR A 138 2.19 7.12 11.27
N GLN A 139 1.69 6.18 10.47
CA GLN A 139 2.49 5.02 10.04
C GLN A 139 3.80 5.44 9.35
N THR A 140 3.77 6.49 8.52
CA THR A 140 4.95 6.99 7.81
C THR A 140 5.98 7.59 8.77
N GLU A 141 5.54 8.42 9.72
CA GLU A 141 6.42 9.01 10.73
C GLU A 141 7.02 7.95 11.65
N ALA A 142 6.22 6.95 12.06
CA ALA A 142 6.70 5.82 12.86
C ALA A 142 7.79 5.02 12.14
N LEU A 143 7.61 4.76 10.85
CA LEU A 143 8.62 4.08 10.03
C LEU A 143 9.89 4.93 9.86
N LEU A 144 9.75 6.25 9.73
CA LEU A 144 10.87 7.16 9.66
C LEU A 144 11.66 7.17 10.97
N GLU A 145 10.99 7.32 12.11
CA GLU A 145 11.62 7.27 13.43
C GLU A 145 12.32 5.92 13.65
N LEU A 146 11.66 4.80 13.34
CA LEU A 146 12.30 3.48 13.41
C LEU A 146 13.57 3.41 12.55
N SER A 147 13.55 3.97 11.34
CA SER A 147 14.71 3.96 10.44
C SER A 147 15.85 4.87 10.92
N LEU A 148 15.57 5.87 11.76
CA LEU A 148 16.59 6.71 12.40
C LEU A 148 17.19 6.07 13.66
N MET A 149 16.49 5.09 14.25
CA MET A 149 16.87 4.40 15.48
C MET A 149 17.44 2.99 15.24
N THR A 150 17.53 2.55 13.98
CA THR A 150 18.14 1.27 13.54
C THR A 150 19.43 1.53 12.79
#